data_AF-A0A0K0XWC2-F1
#
_entry.id   AF-A0A0K0XWC2-F1
#
_cell.length_a   1.000
_cell.length_b   1.000
_cell.length_c   1.000
_cell.angle_alpha   90.00
_cell.angle_beta   90.00
_cell.angle_gamma   90.00
#
_symmetry.space_group_name_H-M   'P 1'
#
loop_
_entity.id
_entity.type
_entity.pdbx_description
1 polymer ?
#
loop_
_entity_poly.entity_id
_entity_poly.type
_entity_poly.pdbx_seq_one_letter_code
_entity_poly.pdbx_strand_id
1 'polypeptide(L)'
;MINKLLLAVALCGPMLSSGLKAEDHRHFSPEPGQGLTIYHDVNPLTRTHRAAAAMTELHAEYYERGYTVIDVEPYVEDGDLKGFFITYVARDNDQP
;
A
#
# COMPACT_ATOMS: atom_id res chain seq x y z
N MET A 1 -4.15 -30.09 -60.41
CA MET A 1 -4.01 -28.96 -59.45
C MET A 1 -3.12 -29.44 -58.31
N ILE A 2 -1.82 -29.14 -58.39
CA ILE A 2 -0.76 -29.67 -57.53
C ILE A 2 0.15 -28.49 -57.12
N ASN A 3 0.64 -28.58 -55.88
CA ASN A 3 1.66 -27.78 -55.19
C ASN A 3 1.27 -26.41 -54.64
N LYS A 4 0.78 -26.46 -53.40
CA LYS A 4 0.98 -25.41 -52.39
C LYS A 4 2.49 -25.32 -52.09
N LEU A 5 3.12 -24.23 -52.49
CA LEU A 5 4.50 -23.91 -52.16
C LEU A 5 4.57 -23.43 -50.71
N LEU A 6 5.38 -24.14 -49.91
CA LEU A 6 5.84 -23.76 -48.59
C LEU A 6 6.62 -22.44 -48.68
N LEU A 7 6.33 -21.49 -47.79
CA LEU A 7 7.33 -20.50 -47.39
C LEU A 7 7.21 -20.24 -45.89
N ALA A 8 8.04 -20.95 -45.13
CA ALA A 8 8.38 -20.64 -43.76
C ALA A 8 9.55 -19.64 -43.79
N VAL A 9 9.35 -18.46 -43.21
CA VAL A 9 10.46 -17.61 -42.77
C VAL A 9 10.18 -17.26 -41.32
N ALA A 10 10.76 -18.07 -40.44
CA ALA A 10 10.93 -17.75 -39.04
C ALA A 10 12.11 -16.78 -38.92
N LEU A 11 11.83 -15.49 -38.77
CA LEU A 11 12.81 -14.52 -38.29
C LEU A 11 12.57 -14.34 -36.79
N CYS A 12 13.26 -15.18 -36.04
CA CYS A 12 13.47 -15.08 -34.61
C CYS A 12 14.27 -13.80 -34.34
N GLY A 13 13.58 -12.68 -34.14
CA GLY A 13 14.21 -11.49 -33.57
C GLY A 13 14.48 -11.77 -32.09
N PRO A 14 15.68 -11.47 -31.55
CA PRO A 14 15.91 -11.59 -30.13
C PRO A 14 14.98 -10.58 -29.43
N MET A 15 13.92 -11.10 -28.79
CA MET A 15 13.26 -10.36 -27.73
C MET A 15 14.35 -10.01 -26.73
N LEU A 16 14.69 -8.72 -26.67
CA LEU A 16 15.43 -8.15 -25.58
C LEU A 16 14.57 -8.44 -24.35
N SER A 17 14.93 -9.50 -23.62
CA SER A 17 14.39 -9.77 -22.30
C SER A 17 14.89 -8.65 -21.42
N SER A 18 14.16 -7.54 -21.43
CA SER A 18 14.10 -6.66 -20.28
C SER A 18 13.59 -7.55 -19.16
N GLY A 19 14.53 -8.14 -18.43
CA GLY A 19 14.26 -8.67 -17.11
C GLY A 19 13.80 -7.49 -16.27
N LEU A 20 12.51 -7.16 -16.37
CA LEU A 20 11.80 -6.63 -15.22
C LEU A 20 11.93 -7.74 -14.19
N LYS A 21 12.93 -7.58 -13.31
CA LYS A 21 12.83 -8.12 -11.97
C LYS A 21 11.49 -7.60 -11.46
N ALA A 22 10.48 -8.46 -11.47
CA ALA A 22 9.35 -8.28 -10.59
C ALA A 22 10.00 -8.17 -9.22
N GLU A 23 9.95 -6.97 -8.64
CA GLU A 23 10.29 -6.80 -7.25
C GLU A 23 9.39 -7.78 -6.52
N ASP A 24 10.00 -8.75 -5.84
CA ASP A 24 9.31 -9.64 -4.94
C ASP A 24 8.71 -8.74 -3.85
N HIS A 25 7.51 -8.24 -4.10
CA HIS A 25 6.65 -7.61 -3.13
C HIS A 25 6.26 -8.73 -2.17
N ARG A 26 7.20 -9.12 -1.31
CA ARG A 26 6.95 -10.00 -0.18
C ARG A 26 5.67 -9.50 0.45
N HIS A 27 4.65 -10.36 0.45
CA HIS A 27 3.40 -10.10 1.13
C HIS A 27 3.77 -9.83 2.59
N PHE A 28 3.81 -8.54 2.97
CA PHE A 28 4.15 -8.15 4.32
C PHE A 28 2.94 -8.48 5.18
N SER A 29 2.94 -9.70 5.70
CA SER A 29 2.02 -10.11 6.75
C SER A 29 2.68 -9.77 8.09
N PRO A 30 2.12 -8.85 8.87
CA PRO A 30 2.66 -8.61 10.20
C PRO A 30 2.34 -9.79 11.13
N GLU A 31 3.21 -10.02 12.10
CA GLU A 31 2.96 -11.03 13.14
C GLU A 31 1.86 -10.50 14.09
N PRO A 32 0.86 -11.32 14.49
CA PRO A 32 -0.19 -10.88 15.40
C PRO A 32 0.37 -10.25 16.69
N GLY A 33 -0.19 -9.11 17.09
CA GLY A 33 0.28 -8.35 18.25
C GLY A 33 1.46 -7.41 17.98
N GLN A 34 2.05 -7.42 16.77
CA GLN A 34 3.08 -6.46 16.40
C GLN A 34 2.50 -5.03 16.31
N GLY A 35 3.11 -4.09 17.04
CA GLY A 35 2.74 -2.68 17.01
C GLY A 35 3.40 -1.92 15.86
N LEU A 36 2.68 -0.94 15.30
CA LEU A 36 3.18 0.02 14.30
C LEU A 36 2.67 1.42 14.63
N THR A 37 3.57 2.37 14.82
CA THR A 37 3.21 3.79 14.98
C THR A 37 3.67 4.57 13.75
N ILE A 38 2.76 5.39 13.19
CA ILE A 38 3.04 6.27 12.06
C ILE A 38 2.71 7.72 12.41
N TYR A 39 3.35 8.65 11.71
CA TYR A 39 2.95 10.07 11.71
C TYR A 39 2.16 10.37 10.43
N HIS A 40 0.97 10.94 10.57
CA HIS A 40 0.15 11.45 9.47
C HIS A 40 0.09 12.98 9.54
N ASP A 41 0.70 13.62 8.53
CA ASP A 41 0.69 15.08 8.39
C ASP A 41 -0.70 15.59 7.99
N VAL A 42 -1.17 16.61 8.69
CA VAL A 42 -2.42 17.31 8.36
C VAL A 42 -2.07 18.68 7.79
N ASN A 43 -2.00 18.73 6.47
CA ASN A 43 -1.73 19.96 5.75
C ASN A 43 -2.81 21.04 6.06
N PRO A 44 -2.42 22.28 6.45
CA PRO A 44 -3.35 23.38 6.68
C PRO A 44 -4.35 23.64 5.56
N LEU A 45 -3.99 23.36 4.30
CA LEU A 45 -4.85 23.50 3.12
C LEU A 45 -6.02 22.49 3.07
N THR A 46 -5.95 21.39 3.83
CA THR A 46 -6.95 20.32 3.85
C THR A 46 -7.67 20.18 5.20
N ARG A 47 -7.23 20.94 6.22
CA ARG A 47 -7.67 20.87 7.63
C ARG A 47 -9.18 20.95 7.82
N THR A 48 -9.89 21.81 7.10
CA THR A 48 -11.29 22.15 7.45
C THR A 48 -12.32 21.09 7.06
N HIS A 49 -12.04 20.24 6.05
CA HIS A 49 -13.02 19.26 5.57
C HIS A 49 -12.45 17.88 5.18
N ARG A 50 -11.13 17.69 5.18
CA ARG A 50 -10.54 16.45 4.64
C ARG A 50 -9.73 15.63 5.63
N ALA A 51 -9.35 16.17 6.79
CA ALA A 51 -8.58 15.42 7.77
C ALA A 51 -9.32 14.16 8.25
N ALA A 52 -10.61 14.28 8.60
CA ALA A 52 -11.41 13.12 9.00
C ALA A 52 -11.58 12.10 7.87
N ALA A 53 -11.78 12.55 6.62
CA ALA A 53 -11.87 11.65 5.46
C ALA A 53 -10.54 10.92 5.20
N ALA A 54 -9.42 11.63 5.27
CA ALA A 54 -8.08 11.06 5.13
C ALA A 54 -7.78 10.03 6.22
N MET A 55 -8.18 10.31 7.47
CA MET A 55 -8.06 9.34 8.58
C MET A 55 -8.92 8.09 8.33
N THR A 56 -10.15 8.25 7.84
CA THR A 56 -11.01 7.10 7.47
C THR A 56 -10.37 6.26 6.37
N GLU A 57 -9.86 6.88 5.30
CA GLU A 57 -9.16 6.19 4.21
C GLU A 57 -7.91 5.46 4.72
N LEU A 58 -7.12 6.12 5.57
CA LEU A 58 -5.92 5.55 6.18
C LEU A 58 -6.24 4.35 7.09
N HIS A 59 -7.28 4.45 7.92
CA HIS A 59 -7.71 3.32 8.76
C HIS A 59 -8.22 2.15 7.91
N ALA A 60 -8.94 2.40 6.82
CA ALA A 60 -9.36 1.36 5.89
C ALA A 60 -8.16 0.66 5.23
N GLU A 61 -7.17 1.43 4.77
CA GLU A 61 -5.93 0.87 4.18
C GLU A 61 -5.20 -0.03 5.18
N TYR A 62 -4.99 0.42 6.41
CA TYR A 62 -4.32 -0.38 7.43
C TYR A 62 -5.16 -1.59 7.86
N TYR A 63 -6.48 -1.46 7.85
CA TYR A 63 -7.37 -2.58 8.09
C TYR A 63 -7.20 -3.68 7.03
N GLU A 64 -7.17 -3.32 5.75
CA GLU A 64 -6.90 -4.25 4.63
C GLU A 64 -5.52 -4.90 4.74
N ARG A 65 -4.55 -4.18 5.32
CA ARG A 65 -3.19 -4.69 5.62
C ARG A 65 -3.10 -5.54 6.89
N GLY A 66 -4.22 -5.88 7.50
CA GLY A 66 -4.27 -6.77 8.67
C GLY A 66 -4.02 -6.08 10.01
N TYR A 67 -4.18 -4.75 10.10
CA TYR A 67 -4.01 -4.00 11.35
C TYR A 67 -5.36 -3.54 11.93
N THR A 68 -5.38 -3.22 13.22
CA THR A 68 -6.44 -2.44 13.87
C THR A 68 -5.83 -1.25 14.57
N VAL A 69 -6.54 -0.12 14.58
CA VAL A 69 -6.12 1.07 15.32
C VAL A 69 -6.28 0.83 16.82
N ILE A 70 -5.31 1.26 17.61
CA ILE A 70 -5.36 1.18 19.08
C ILE A 70 -5.16 2.53 19.76
N ASP A 71 -4.52 3.49 19.09
CA ASP A 71 -4.32 4.84 19.63
C ASP A 71 -4.18 5.89 18.52
N VAL A 72 -4.62 7.10 18.81
CA VAL A 72 -4.50 8.29 17.96
C VAL A 72 -4.19 9.49 18.84
N GLU A 73 -2.99 10.03 18.72
CA GLU A 73 -2.54 11.20 19.46
C GLU A 73 -2.35 12.41 18.52
N PRO A 74 -3.02 13.55 18.76
CA PRO A 74 -2.81 14.75 17.96
C PRO A 74 -1.46 15.40 18.27
N TYR A 75 -0.71 15.77 17.22
CA TYR A 75 0.51 16.56 17.34
C TYR A 75 0.21 18.03 17.06
N VAL A 76 0.37 18.87 18.08
CA VAL A 76 0.13 20.32 18.04
C VAL A 76 1.43 21.05 18.32
N GLU A 77 1.77 22.01 17.46
CA GLU A 77 2.95 22.87 17.59
C GLU A 77 2.53 24.31 17.36
N ASP A 78 2.93 25.22 18.25
CA ASP A 78 2.56 26.64 18.25
C ASP A 78 1.04 26.90 18.21
N GLY A 79 0.24 26.00 18.79
CA GLY A 79 -1.23 26.09 18.78
C GLY A 79 -1.89 25.63 17.48
N ASP A 80 -1.12 25.09 16.54
CA ASP A 80 -1.58 24.56 15.26
C ASP A 80 -1.53 23.03 15.23
N LEU A 81 -2.62 22.38 14.80
CA LEU A 81 -2.67 20.92 14.60
C LEU A 81 -1.80 20.48 13.42
N LYS A 82 -0.55 20.06 13.66
CA LYS A 82 0.37 19.65 12.60
C LYS A 82 0.06 18.25 12.06
N GLY A 83 -0.42 17.34 12.89
CA GLY A 83 -0.69 15.98 12.44
C GLY A 83 -1.22 15.07 13.53
N PHE A 84 -1.15 13.76 13.27
CA PHE A 84 -1.50 12.71 14.22
C PHE A 84 -0.41 11.65 14.28
N PHE A 85 -0.07 11.20 15.47
CA PHE A 85 0.57 9.91 15.68
C PHE A 85 -0.53 8.86 15.80
N ILE A 86 -0.42 7.80 15.00
CA ILE A 86 -1.43 6.75 14.94
C ILE A 86 -0.73 5.44 15.22
N THR A 87 -1.21 4.72 16.22
CA THR A 87 -0.68 3.41 16.58
C THR A 87 -1.69 2.34 16.19
N TYR A 88 -1.18 1.35 15.47
CA TYR A 88 -1.87 0.16 15.03
C TYR A 88 -1.26 -1.07 15.69
N VAL A 89 -2.06 -2.13 15.80
CA VAL A 89 -1.60 -3.47 16.15
C VAL A 89 -2.03 -4.45 15.07
N ALA A 90 -1.12 -5.34 14.70
CA ALA A 90 -1.41 -6.44 13.79
C ALA A 90 -2.47 -7.36 14.40
N ARG A 91 -3.53 -7.61 13.65
CA ARG A 91 -4.64 -8.48 14.03
C ARG A 91 -4.25 -9.93 13.84
N ASP A 92 -4.74 -10.78 14.73
CA ASP A 92 -4.82 -12.20 14.46
C ASP A 92 -6.01 -12.44 13.52
N ASN A 93 -5.74 -12.66 12.23
CA ASN A 93 -6.78 -12.88 11.22
C ASN A 93 -7.31 -14.33 11.24
N ASP A 94 -6.73 -15.21 12.06
CA ASP A 94 -7.15 -16.60 12.23
C ASP A 94 -8.08 -16.79 13.45
N GLN A 95 -8.38 -15.73 14.21
CA GLN A 95 -9.43 -15.76 15.22
C GLN A 95 -10.81 -15.42 14.62
N PRO A 96 -11.86 -16.21 14.91
CA PRO A 96 -13.21 -16.04 14.37
C PRO A 96 -13.94 -14.79 14.89
#